data_AF-A0A643F6G5-F1
#
_entry.id   AF-A0A643F6G5-F1
#
_cell.length_a   1.000
_cell.length_b   1.000
_cell.length_c   1.000
_cell.angle_alpha   90.00
_cell.angle_beta   90.00
_cell.angle_gamma   90.00
#
_symmetry.space_group_name_H-M   'P 1'
#
loop_
_entity.id
_entity.type
_entity.pdbx_description
1 polymer ?
#
loop_
_entity_poly.entity_id
_entity_poly.type
_entity_poly.pdbx_seq_one_letter_code
_entity_poly.pdbx_strand_id
1 'polypeptide(L)'
;MKVALRRWRGWGVCLLLGLLGLLKVDMALAQSSLSTFEEQGELKRGSRSITVLGPDLAGDKIDLYTGAVTLTRTDIDIPGNNTLPVSWGMRFALGPRLHHWDPEIPRIWGTYASGKTVVSPTGWVGIDGSSTARCSKFSGPPVVMQRQTQGSVDPDEYWSGHHLYVPGQVDELLLGRGTQNTFQPTTGSYPVVTKSHWQLSCITLAPGSESEGFIALSPSGTQYRFDHLVSRGYDAIQGLEGTTPRQEIWILPSKVTDRFGNTVTYTYDGTDPWKVTNILASDGRELRFIYQTDGSYTVTAYSTTTALQRTWSYSADGMTVTLPDQTQWQYNLQAAANGKPYFYPAAGCGSNDVWTNGTLSPGPKTSTVTTPSGATVSFTMDWVAHGTSGLASSASYNPCPLRNATLPSPTPIYGAWSLKTKTITGPGMGSGASWNYSWSVPEGTWYCGAGCTGTKTVTVTDPEGNATRYTFNNIFEKDGELVKLEEGVSGSTALRTTVNTYYSPNVATGDSGQWNGHFLGWTIRALQKRVITQQDKVFTFEASTADFDAVGRPTKVTRSSTLTATPNTVTETTAYQDLKGPWVINLVSSLTESTTGLKPKETTYTTLGLPYQEYAFGK
;
A
#
# COMPACT_ATOMS: atom_id res chain seq x y z
N MET A 1 -88.76 -11.37 17.88
CA MET A 1 -88.32 -11.79 16.52
C MET A 1 -88.06 -10.52 15.72
N LYS A 2 -86.85 -10.41 15.16
CA LYS A 2 -86.26 -9.18 14.60
C LYS A 2 -87.05 -8.67 13.39
N VAL A 3 -87.33 -7.37 13.35
CA VAL A 3 -86.86 -6.37 12.37
C VAL A 3 -87.43 -5.02 12.83
N ALA A 4 -86.58 -4.04 13.13
CA ALA A 4 -87.04 -2.65 13.33
C ALA A 4 -86.01 -1.65 12.80
N LEU A 5 -86.48 -0.93 11.76
CA LEU A 5 -86.40 0.51 11.49
C LEU A 5 -85.04 1.24 11.59
N ARG A 6 -84.48 1.74 10.47
CA ARG A 6 -84.77 2.99 9.71
C ARG A 6 -84.28 4.29 10.41
N ARG A 7 -83.54 5.07 9.59
CA ARG A 7 -83.51 6.55 9.42
C ARG A 7 -82.45 7.42 10.14
N TRP A 8 -81.56 7.96 9.27
CA TRP A 8 -81.34 9.38 8.94
C TRP A 8 -80.41 10.30 9.78
N ARG A 9 -79.46 10.90 9.03
CA ARG A 9 -79.00 12.32 8.98
C ARG A 9 -77.80 12.80 9.84
N GLY A 10 -76.95 13.59 9.15
CA GLY A 10 -76.06 14.64 9.70
C GLY A 10 -74.59 14.47 9.30
N TRP A 11 -74.16 14.99 8.14
CA TRP A 11 -73.40 16.25 7.96
C TRP A 11 -72.04 16.29 8.69
N GLY A 12 -70.95 16.38 7.91
CA GLY A 12 -69.59 16.64 8.40
C GLY A 12 -68.52 16.36 7.35
N VAL A 13 -68.37 17.26 6.37
CA VAL A 13 -67.15 17.37 5.55
C VAL A 13 -66.08 18.02 6.43
N CYS A 14 -64.95 17.35 6.65
CA CYS A 14 -63.70 17.99 7.03
C CYS A 14 -62.51 17.12 6.61
N LEU A 15 -61.51 17.79 6.04
CA LEU A 15 -60.28 17.26 5.43
C LEU A 15 -59.46 16.37 6.38
N LEU A 16 -58.84 15.33 5.82
CA LEU A 16 -57.53 14.82 6.28
C LEU A 16 -56.80 14.16 5.09
N LEU A 17 -56.15 15.01 4.30
CA LEU A 17 -54.98 14.67 3.50
C LEU A 17 -53.76 14.71 4.42
N GLY A 18 -53.02 13.61 4.53
CA GLY A 18 -51.69 13.60 5.13
C GLY A 18 -51.46 12.48 6.13
N LEU A 19 -50.97 11.33 5.65
CA LEU A 19 -49.89 10.54 6.25
C LEU A 19 -49.68 9.26 5.40
N LEU A 20 -49.13 9.42 4.20
CA LEU A 20 -48.39 8.33 3.54
C LEU A 20 -46.94 8.46 4.01
N GLY A 21 -46.66 7.85 5.16
CA GLY A 21 -45.30 7.71 5.66
C GLY A 21 -44.48 6.86 4.69
N LEU A 22 -43.43 7.47 4.15
CA LEU A 22 -42.35 6.84 3.41
C LEU A 22 -41.73 5.73 4.27
N LEU A 23 -42.20 4.49 4.07
CA LEU A 23 -41.41 3.30 4.40
C LEU A 23 -40.22 3.29 3.45
N LYS A 24 -39.10 3.87 3.90
CA LYS A 24 -37.78 3.53 3.37
C LYS A 24 -37.60 2.03 3.61
N VAL A 25 -37.84 1.24 2.58
CA VAL A 25 -37.29 -0.11 2.51
C VAL A 25 -35.80 0.10 2.30
N ASP A 26 -35.04 0.13 3.40
CA ASP A 26 -33.61 -0.12 3.33
C ASP A 26 -33.47 -1.53 2.77
N MET A 27 -33.20 -1.62 1.47
CA MET A 27 -32.66 -2.85 0.89
C MET A 27 -31.35 -3.11 1.63
N ALA A 28 -31.39 -4.01 2.60
CA ALA A 28 -30.21 -4.57 3.22
C ALA A 28 -29.41 -5.25 2.11
N LEU A 29 -28.45 -4.52 1.52
CA LEU A 29 -27.34 -5.14 0.82
C LEU A 29 -26.70 -6.10 1.81
N ALA A 30 -26.68 -7.39 1.48
CA ALA A 30 -26.02 -8.39 2.30
C ALA A 30 -24.56 -7.94 2.51
N GLN A 31 -24.21 -7.57 3.75
CA GLN A 31 -22.83 -7.22 4.09
C GLN A 31 -21.97 -8.47 3.92
N SER A 32 -21.02 -8.39 3.00
CA SER A 32 -20.13 -9.48 2.65
C SER A 32 -18.97 -9.59 3.65
N SER A 33 -18.70 -10.78 4.19
CA SER A 33 -17.58 -11.03 5.11
C SER A 33 -16.37 -11.66 4.41
N LEU A 34 -15.15 -11.24 4.74
CA LEU A 34 -13.88 -11.82 4.30
C LEU A 34 -13.40 -12.88 5.30
N SER A 35 -12.72 -13.93 4.86
CA SER A 35 -12.01 -14.82 5.79
C SER A 35 -10.65 -14.24 6.20
N THR A 36 -10.12 -14.66 7.35
CA THR A 36 -8.77 -14.24 7.81
C THR A 36 -7.65 -14.61 6.82
N PHE A 37 -7.81 -15.69 6.05
CA PHE A 37 -6.87 -16.09 5.00
C PHE A 37 -6.86 -15.13 3.81
N GLU A 38 -8.02 -14.60 3.46
CA GLU A 38 -8.16 -13.62 2.37
C GLU A 38 -7.51 -12.30 2.79
N GLU A 39 -7.77 -11.87 4.03
CA GLU A 39 -7.16 -10.66 4.59
C GLU A 39 -5.63 -10.76 4.64
N GLN A 40 -5.05 -11.94 4.93
CA GLN A 40 -3.59 -12.13 4.90
C GLN A 40 -2.97 -11.91 3.51
N GLY A 41 -3.66 -12.30 2.44
CA GLY A 41 -3.23 -12.03 1.07
C GLY A 41 -3.27 -10.54 0.74
N GLU A 42 -4.31 -9.83 1.21
CA GLU A 42 -4.45 -8.38 1.07
C GLU A 42 -3.38 -7.63 1.86
N LEU A 43 -3.11 -8.07 3.08
CA LEU A 43 -2.08 -7.53 3.96
C LEU A 43 -0.71 -7.52 3.29
N LYS A 44 -0.31 -8.64 2.69
CA LYS A 44 1.01 -8.84 2.06
C LYS A 44 1.24 -8.02 0.79
N ARG A 45 0.26 -7.24 0.33
CA ARG A 45 0.38 -6.29 -0.80
C ARG A 45 1.29 -5.09 -0.50
N GLY A 46 1.63 -4.84 0.77
CA GLY A 46 2.39 -3.66 1.21
C GLY A 46 3.83 -3.56 0.67
N SER A 47 4.07 -2.50 -0.13
CA SER A 47 5.36 -1.94 -0.61
C SER A 47 6.55 -2.88 -0.79
N ARG A 48 6.37 -3.96 -1.57
CA ARG A 48 7.47 -4.87 -1.94
C ARG A 48 7.45 -5.14 -3.45
N SER A 49 8.61 -4.99 -4.09
CA SER A 49 8.85 -5.32 -5.51
C SER A 49 7.73 -4.96 -6.50
N ILE A 50 7.18 -3.76 -6.37
CA ILE A 50 6.25 -3.22 -7.36
C ILE A 50 7.07 -2.94 -8.62
N THR A 51 6.72 -3.63 -9.69
CA THR A 51 7.35 -3.41 -10.99
C THR A 51 6.29 -3.09 -12.03
N VAL A 52 6.73 -2.39 -13.06
CA VAL A 52 6.02 -2.30 -14.33
C VAL A 52 6.79 -3.23 -15.27
N LEU A 53 6.12 -4.27 -15.78
CA LEU A 53 6.68 -5.12 -16.83
C LEU A 53 5.99 -4.81 -18.16
N GLY A 54 6.80 -4.46 -19.15
CA GLY A 54 6.35 -3.92 -20.43
C GLY A 54 5.91 -2.45 -20.33
N PRO A 55 5.23 -1.92 -21.37
CA PRO A 55 4.67 -0.57 -21.35
C PRO A 55 3.64 -0.37 -20.22
N ASP A 56 3.76 0.72 -19.46
CA ASP A 56 2.77 1.17 -18.46
C ASP A 56 1.56 1.82 -19.15
N LEU A 57 0.83 1.06 -19.98
CA LEU A 57 -0.27 1.60 -20.78
C LEU A 57 -1.57 1.73 -19.99
N ALA A 58 -1.77 0.95 -18.92
CA ALA A 58 -2.98 0.97 -18.11
C ALA A 58 -2.78 1.56 -16.71
N GLY A 59 -1.58 2.03 -16.38
CA GLY A 59 -1.24 2.45 -15.02
C GLY A 59 -1.02 1.26 -14.08
N ASP A 60 -0.69 0.09 -14.61
CA ASP A 60 -0.66 -1.14 -13.83
C ASP A 60 0.62 -1.29 -13.00
N LYS A 61 0.42 -1.62 -11.73
CA LYS A 61 1.45 -1.92 -10.74
C LYS A 61 1.25 -3.36 -10.27
N ILE A 62 2.25 -4.19 -10.52
CA ILE A 62 2.20 -5.62 -10.20
C ILE A 62 3.19 -5.87 -9.06
N ASP A 63 2.68 -6.40 -7.95
CA ASP A 63 3.52 -6.98 -6.90
C ASP A 63 3.92 -8.39 -7.34
N LEU A 64 5.19 -8.60 -7.71
CA LEU A 64 5.68 -9.92 -8.11
C LEU A 64 5.79 -10.92 -6.96
N TYR A 65 5.67 -10.50 -5.71
CA TYR A 65 5.68 -11.41 -4.58
C TYR A 65 4.31 -12.08 -4.41
N THR A 66 3.21 -11.33 -4.46
CA THR A 66 1.83 -11.84 -4.29
C THR A 66 1.04 -12.00 -5.59
N GLY A 67 1.47 -11.36 -6.66
CA GLY A 67 0.76 -11.27 -7.93
C GLY A 67 -0.40 -10.28 -7.93
N ALA A 68 -0.60 -9.53 -6.84
CA ALA A 68 -1.63 -8.51 -6.77
C ALA A 68 -1.39 -7.43 -7.84
N VAL A 69 -2.50 -6.95 -8.41
CA VAL A 69 -2.48 -5.91 -9.44
C VAL A 69 -3.21 -4.68 -8.90
N THR A 70 -2.56 -3.54 -8.96
CA THR A 70 -3.16 -2.23 -8.69
C THR A 70 -3.10 -1.40 -9.96
N LEU A 71 -4.24 -0.86 -10.38
CA LEU A 71 -4.32 0.14 -11.44
C LEU A 71 -4.19 1.52 -10.80
N THR A 72 -3.25 2.34 -11.26
CA THR A 72 -3.03 3.71 -10.79
C THR A 72 -2.94 4.62 -12.00
N ARG A 73 -3.88 5.56 -12.13
CA ARG A 73 -3.94 6.49 -13.25
C ARG A 73 -3.82 7.91 -12.75
N THR A 74 -2.93 8.69 -13.35
CA THR A 74 -2.91 10.15 -13.21
C THR A 74 -3.58 10.75 -14.43
N ASP A 75 -4.76 11.35 -14.24
CA ASP A 75 -5.54 11.96 -15.32
C ASP A 75 -5.11 13.39 -15.61
N ILE A 76 -4.81 14.11 -14.54
CA ILE A 76 -4.50 15.52 -14.56
C ILE A 76 -3.22 15.70 -13.77
N ASP A 77 -2.24 16.36 -14.36
CA ASP A 77 -1.06 16.85 -13.68
C ASP A 77 -0.72 18.22 -14.25
N ILE A 78 -0.81 19.26 -13.42
CA ILE A 78 -0.54 20.63 -13.84
C ILE A 78 0.91 20.98 -13.46
N PRO A 79 1.83 21.14 -14.43
CA PRO A 79 3.20 21.53 -14.14
C PRO A 79 3.23 22.93 -13.51
N GLY A 80 4.03 23.08 -12.46
CA GLY A 80 4.18 24.32 -11.69
C GLY A 80 5.61 24.80 -11.56
N ASN A 81 5.81 25.86 -10.79
CA ASN A 81 7.13 26.43 -10.49
C ASN A 81 7.77 25.86 -9.22
N ASN A 82 7.10 24.92 -8.56
CA ASN A 82 7.56 24.20 -7.38
C ASN A 82 7.20 22.72 -7.50
N THR A 83 7.77 21.89 -6.62
CA THR A 83 7.66 20.43 -6.67
C THR A 83 6.36 19.88 -6.08
N LEU A 84 5.49 20.73 -5.54
CA LEU A 84 4.21 20.24 -5.00
C LEU A 84 3.27 19.88 -6.17
N PRO A 85 2.72 18.65 -6.18
CA PRO A 85 1.83 18.22 -7.25
C PRO A 85 0.47 18.90 -7.13
N VAL A 86 -0.05 19.35 -8.27
CA VAL A 86 -1.48 19.67 -8.44
C VAL A 86 -1.99 18.71 -9.49
N SER A 87 -2.39 17.54 -8.99
CA SER A 87 -2.76 16.41 -9.82
C SER A 87 -4.04 15.75 -9.32
N TRP A 88 -4.71 15.04 -10.22
CA TRP A 88 -5.83 14.18 -9.90
C TRP A 88 -5.66 12.85 -10.62
N GLY A 89 -5.93 11.81 -9.87
CA GLY A 89 -5.77 10.44 -10.32
C GLY A 89 -6.59 9.51 -9.46
N MET A 90 -6.69 8.27 -9.92
CA MET A 90 -7.48 7.24 -9.28
C MET A 90 -6.68 5.95 -9.21
N ARG A 91 -6.86 5.25 -8.09
CA ARG A 91 -6.27 3.95 -7.80
C ARG A 91 -7.35 2.92 -7.57
N PHE A 92 -7.10 1.72 -8.08
CA PHE A 92 -7.98 0.57 -7.95
C PHE A 92 -7.17 -0.70 -7.75
N ALA A 93 -7.39 -1.40 -6.64
CA ALA A 93 -6.79 -2.72 -6.43
C ALA A 93 -7.69 -3.80 -7.04
N LEU A 94 -7.15 -4.58 -7.98
CA LEU A 94 -7.84 -5.77 -8.47
C LEU A 94 -7.80 -6.87 -7.40
N GLY A 95 -8.88 -7.62 -7.32
CA GLY A 95 -9.03 -8.62 -6.29
C GLY A 95 -10.39 -9.29 -6.31
N PRO A 96 -10.71 -10.02 -5.24
CA PRO A 96 -11.96 -10.77 -5.18
C PRO A 96 -13.18 -9.88 -5.19
N ARG A 97 -13.01 -8.68 -4.66
CA ARG A 97 -14.06 -7.70 -4.55
C ARG A 97 -13.58 -6.47 -5.28
N LEU A 98 -14.48 -5.92 -6.08
CA LEU A 98 -14.28 -4.59 -6.61
C LEU A 98 -14.50 -3.64 -5.43
N HIS A 99 -13.40 -3.09 -4.92
CA HIS A 99 -13.48 -1.96 -4.01
C HIS A 99 -13.96 -0.71 -4.78
N HIS A 100 -13.93 0.43 -4.12
CA HIS A 100 -14.15 1.70 -4.81
C HIS A 100 -12.86 2.18 -5.47
N TRP A 101 -13.00 2.99 -6.52
CA TRP A 101 -11.90 3.83 -6.97
C TRP A 101 -11.53 4.80 -5.84
N ASP A 102 -10.28 4.76 -5.44
CA ASP A 102 -9.75 5.62 -4.40
C ASP A 102 -8.96 6.77 -5.05
N PRO A 103 -9.18 8.02 -4.61
CA PRO A 103 -8.44 9.15 -5.17
C PRO A 103 -6.95 9.05 -4.83
N GLU A 104 -6.09 9.41 -5.77
CA GLU A 104 -4.64 9.53 -5.57
C GLU A 104 -4.29 10.81 -4.82
N ILE A 105 -4.80 10.93 -3.59
CA ILE A 105 -4.52 12.01 -2.63
C ILE A 105 -3.72 11.42 -1.46
N PRO A 106 -2.76 12.15 -0.87
CA PRO A 106 -2.12 11.74 0.36
C PRO A 106 -3.14 11.36 1.43
N ARG A 107 -2.88 10.34 2.24
CA ARG A 107 -3.77 9.94 3.31
C ARG A 107 -3.03 9.18 4.39
N ILE A 108 -3.54 9.31 5.60
CA ILE A 108 -3.25 8.39 6.69
C ILE A 108 -4.49 7.51 6.87
N TRP A 109 -4.35 6.19 6.86
CA TRP A 109 -5.52 5.30 6.80
C TRP A 109 -5.35 3.97 7.55
N GLY A 110 -6.47 3.30 7.82
CA GLY A 110 -6.52 1.94 8.33
C GLY A 110 -7.95 1.37 8.37
N THR A 111 -8.06 0.08 8.68
CA THR A 111 -9.33 -0.65 8.82
C THR A 111 -9.56 -1.08 10.27
N TYR A 112 -10.70 -0.76 10.84
CA TYR A 112 -10.98 -0.91 12.27
C TYR A 112 -12.26 -1.68 12.51
N ALA A 113 -12.34 -2.41 13.62
CA ALA A 113 -13.58 -2.98 14.09
C ALA A 113 -14.65 -1.88 14.24
N SER A 114 -15.89 -2.21 13.88
CA SER A 114 -17.03 -1.30 13.89
C SER A 114 -18.31 -2.05 14.23
N GLY A 115 -19.41 -1.31 14.39
CA GLY A 115 -20.75 -1.87 14.43
C GLY A 115 -21.18 -2.46 15.77
N LYS A 116 -22.44 -2.92 15.81
CA LYS A 116 -23.12 -3.33 17.06
C LYS A 116 -22.81 -4.77 17.48
N THR A 117 -22.26 -5.62 16.61
CA THR A 117 -21.99 -7.04 16.93
C THR A 117 -20.72 -7.24 17.74
N VAL A 118 -19.92 -6.19 17.94
CA VAL A 118 -18.78 -6.17 18.85
C VAL A 118 -18.99 -5.15 19.99
N VAL A 119 -18.22 -5.30 21.06
CA VAL A 119 -18.24 -4.49 22.28
C VAL A 119 -16.80 -4.07 22.63
N SER A 120 -16.65 -2.92 23.30
CA SER A 120 -15.37 -2.26 23.64
C SER A 120 -14.65 -1.66 22.41
N PRO A 121 -13.73 -0.70 22.58
CA PRO A 121 -13.67 0.45 21.69
C PRO A 121 -13.53 0.11 20.21
N THR A 122 -14.36 0.73 19.39
CA THR A 122 -14.40 0.53 17.94
C THR A 122 -13.91 1.78 17.22
N GLY A 123 -13.44 1.60 15.99
CA GLY A 123 -12.78 2.66 15.23
C GLY A 123 -11.33 2.87 15.62
N TRP A 124 -10.78 3.99 15.16
CA TRP A 124 -9.39 4.35 15.45
C TRP A 124 -9.33 5.09 16.78
N VAL A 125 -8.71 4.48 17.79
CA VAL A 125 -8.55 5.03 19.15
C VAL A 125 -7.08 4.97 19.58
N GLY A 126 -6.73 5.73 20.61
CA GLY A 126 -5.39 5.67 21.22
C GLY A 126 -5.23 4.47 22.18
N ILE A 127 -4.05 4.34 22.78
CA ILE A 127 -3.65 3.19 23.63
C ILE A 127 -4.52 2.99 24.87
N ASP A 128 -5.19 4.03 25.34
CA ASP A 128 -6.13 3.95 26.45
C ASP A 128 -7.48 3.34 26.04
N GLY A 129 -7.61 2.97 24.77
CA GLY A 129 -8.79 2.40 24.14
C GLY A 129 -9.95 3.40 24.04
N SER A 130 -9.97 4.49 24.79
CA SER A 130 -11.16 5.33 24.94
C SER A 130 -10.99 6.73 24.34
N SER A 131 -9.76 7.21 24.23
CA SER A 131 -9.50 8.52 23.64
C SER A 131 -9.37 8.43 22.12
N THR A 132 -9.68 9.55 21.48
CA THR A 132 -9.42 9.76 20.05
C THR A 132 -8.03 10.39 19.81
N ALA A 133 -7.14 10.26 20.80
CA ALA A 133 -5.75 10.72 20.80
C ALA A 133 -4.82 9.76 20.04
N ARG A 134 -5.11 9.60 18.75
CA ARG A 134 -4.50 8.60 17.85
C ARG A 134 -3.00 8.82 17.60
N CYS A 135 -2.50 10.01 17.86
CA CYS A 135 -1.11 10.38 17.59
C CYS A 135 -0.29 10.39 18.88
N SER A 136 -0.74 11.10 19.92
CA SER A 136 0.01 11.25 21.17
C SER A 136 -0.02 9.98 22.02
N LYS A 137 -1.07 9.16 21.84
CA LYS A 137 -1.22 7.82 22.42
C LYS A 137 -1.23 6.74 21.33
N PHE A 138 -0.32 6.85 20.37
CA PHE A 138 -0.25 5.93 19.24
C PHE A 138 -0.10 4.47 19.69
N SER A 139 -0.96 3.59 19.15
CA SER A 139 -0.93 2.15 19.38
C SER A 139 -1.72 1.42 18.29
N GLY A 140 -1.61 0.09 18.27
CA GLY A 140 -2.64 -0.75 17.65
C GLY A 140 -4.01 -0.58 18.35
N PRO A 141 -5.12 -0.91 17.68
CA PRO A 141 -6.44 -0.89 18.29
C PRO A 141 -6.57 -1.98 19.37
N PRO A 142 -7.52 -1.87 20.31
CA PRO A 142 -7.68 -2.82 21.41
C PRO A 142 -8.33 -4.14 20.97
N VAL A 143 -8.18 -5.20 21.77
CA VAL A 143 -9.02 -6.41 21.62
C VAL A 143 -10.49 -6.02 21.69
N VAL A 144 -11.31 -6.55 20.79
CA VAL A 144 -12.78 -6.34 20.82
C VAL A 144 -13.48 -7.63 21.22
N MET A 145 -14.65 -7.50 21.84
CA MET A 145 -15.44 -8.66 22.29
C MET A 145 -16.63 -8.87 21.36
N GLN A 146 -16.88 -10.09 20.92
CA GLN A 146 -18.05 -10.41 20.12
C GLN A 146 -19.30 -10.49 21.02
N ARG A 147 -20.39 -9.80 20.65
CA ARG A 147 -21.57 -9.63 21.52
C ARG A 147 -22.37 -10.91 21.75
N GLN A 148 -22.44 -11.80 20.77
CA GLN A 148 -23.21 -13.05 20.82
C GLN A 148 -22.42 -14.20 21.45
N THR A 149 -21.17 -14.41 21.05
CA THR A 149 -20.31 -15.50 21.57
C THR A 149 -19.59 -15.11 22.85
N GLN A 150 -19.47 -13.81 23.14
CA GLN A 150 -18.64 -13.27 24.22
C GLN A 150 -17.16 -13.61 24.08
N GLY A 151 -16.72 -14.02 22.88
CA GLY A 151 -15.33 -14.31 22.58
C GLY A 151 -14.51 -13.06 22.25
N SER A 152 -13.22 -13.12 22.55
CA SER A 152 -12.25 -12.08 22.21
C SER A 152 -11.81 -12.21 20.75
N VAL A 153 -11.82 -11.09 20.03
CA VAL A 153 -11.27 -10.96 18.69
C VAL A 153 -10.03 -10.08 18.78
N ASP A 154 -8.87 -10.66 18.49
CA ASP A 154 -7.60 -9.95 18.56
C ASP A 154 -7.50 -8.89 17.44
N PRO A 155 -6.83 -7.75 17.68
CA PRO A 155 -6.62 -6.69 16.68
C PRO A 155 -6.11 -7.21 15.34
N ASP A 156 -5.18 -8.14 15.45
CA ASP A 156 -4.51 -8.87 14.39
C ASP A 156 -5.47 -9.62 13.44
N GLU A 157 -6.70 -9.92 13.85
CA GLU A 157 -7.71 -10.54 13.00
C GLU A 157 -8.50 -9.55 12.14
N TYR A 158 -8.61 -8.28 12.54
CA TYR A 158 -9.49 -7.32 11.88
C TYR A 158 -8.78 -6.05 11.40
N TRP A 159 -7.58 -5.78 11.90
CA TRP A 159 -6.80 -4.57 11.64
C TRP A 159 -5.43 -4.91 11.04
N SER A 160 -5.03 -4.03 10.14
CA SER A 160 -3.97 -4.29 9.17
C SER A 160 -2.82 -3.27 9.26
N GLY A 161 -2.70 -2.61 10.41
CA GLY A 161 -1.77 -1.50 10.59
C GLY A 161 -2.39 -0.13 10.28
N HIS A 162 -1.69 0.93 10.71
CA HIS A 162 -1.96 2.30 10.28
C HIS A 162 -0.98 2.65 9.18
N HIS A 163 -1.42 3.24 8.09
CA HIS A 163 -0.60 3.46 6.89
C HIS A 163 -0.50 4.94 6.55
N LEU A 164 0.69 5.38 6.15
CA LEU A 164 0.90 6.63 5.44
C LEU A 164 1.05 6.34 3.95
N TYR A 165 0.15 6.92 3.17
CA TYR A 165 0.19 6.89 1.73
C TYR A 165 0.38 8.29 1.18
N VAL A 166 1.44 8.53 0.43
CA VAL A 166 1.64 9.74 -0.37
C VAL A 166 2.00 9.28 -1.78
N PRO A 167 1.15 9.55 -2.79
CA PRO A 167 1.37 9.09 -4.16
C PRO A 167 2.80 9.33 -4.65
N GLY A 168 3.44 8.27 -5.14
CA GLY A 168 4.82 8.31 -5.65
C GLY A 168 5.92 8.54 -4.62
N GLN A 169 5.62 8.71 -3.33
CA GLN A 169 6.61 8.99 -2.29
C GLN A 169 6.68 7.92 -1.19
N VAL A 170 5.54 7.49 -0.64
CA VAL A 170 5.51 6.52 0.46
C VAL A 170 4.21 5.71 0.47
N ASP A 171 4.32 4.43 0.79
CA ASP A 171 3.21 3.52 1.12
C ASP A 171 3.73 2.59 2.24
N GLU A 172 3.67 3.08 3.48
CA GLU A 172 4.33 2.47 4.63
C GLU A 172 3.48 2.49 5.90
N LEU A 173 3.74 1.51 6.78
CA LEU A 173 3.21 1.51 8.13
C LEU A 173 3.73 2.70 8.94
N LEU A 174 2.83 3.28 9.72
CA LEU A 174 3.16 4.16 10.84
C LEU A 174 3.65 3.32 12.02
N LEU A 175 4.70 3.80 12.67
CA LEU A 175 5.35 3.17 13.80
C LEU A 175 5.38 4.15 14.98
N GLY A 176 5.00 3.71 16.17
CA GLY A 176 5.25 4.42 17.40
C GLY A 176 6.76 4.48 17.63
N ARG A 177 7.32 5.68 17.77
CA ARG A 177 8.76 5.90 17.90
C ARG A 177 9.32 5.12 19.08
N GLY A 178 10.30 4.25 18.81
CA GLY A 178 11.05 3.58 19.87
C GLY A 178 11.94 4.55 20.64
N THR A 179 12.17 4.29 21.93
CA THR A 179 12.98 5.15 22.81
C THR A 179 14.43 5.32 22.35
N GLN A 180 14.96 4.35 21.59
CA GLN A 180 16.31 4.39 21.02
C GLN A 180 16.37 5.20 19.70
N ASN A 181 15.22 5.53 19.10
CA ASN A 181 15.17 6.28 17.84
C ASN A 181 15.32 7.79 18.12
N THR A 182 16.58 8.21 18.21
CA THR A 182 16.98 9.60 18.44
C THR A 182 17.20 10.40 17.14
N PHE A 183 17.03 9.77 15.97
CA PHE A 183 17.11 10.44 14.67
C PHE A 183 15.77 11.13 14.36
N GLN A 184 15.69 12.41 14.74
CA GLN A 184 14.49 13.23 14.61
C GLN A 184 14.84 14.70 14.34
N PRO A 185 13.86 15.53 13.91
CA PRO A 185 14.06 16.96 13.72
C PRO A 185 14.54 17.67 14.98
N THR A 186 15.22 18.80 14.83
CA THR A 186 15.81 19.54 15.97
C THR A 186 14.79 20.09 16.95
N THR A 187 13.55 20.32 16.50
CA THR A 187 12.47 20.93 17.29
C THR A 187 11.16 20.20 17.03
N GLY A 188 10.33 20.10 18.07
CA GLY A 188 9.02 19.44 18.02
C GLY A 188 9.05 18.05 18.66
N SER A 189 7.86 17.47 18.82
CA SER A 189 7.67 16.09 19.30
C SER A 189 7.07 15.26 18.16
N TYR A 190 7.70 14.14 17.86
CA TYR A 190 7.32 13.26 16.75
C TYR A 190 7.12 11.82 17.24
N PRO A 191 6.03 11.52 17.97
CA PRO A 191 5.82 10.21 18.56
C PRO A 191 5.60 9.10 17.54
N VAL A 192 5.35 9.43 16.26
CA VAL A 192 5.09 8.47 15.19
C VAL A 192 6.07 8.69 14.03
N VAL A 193 6.56 7.61 13.42
CA VAL A 193 7.54 7.62 12.31
C VAL A 193 7.21 6.57 11.26
N THR A 194 7.89 6.58 10.12
CA THR A 194 7.94 5.42 9.19
C THR A 194 9.37 4.92 9.00
N LYS A 195 9.53 3.74 8.40
CA LYS A 195 10.87 3.18 8.08
C LYS A 195 11.68 4.05 7.12
N SER A 196 11.00 4.81 6.24
CA SER A 196 11.62 5.80 5.36
C SER A 196 11.81 7.16 6.03
N HIS A 197 11.82 7.23 7.37
CA HIS A 197 12.14 8.42 8.16
C HIS A 197 11.18 9.60 8.01
N TRP A 198 9.90 9.34 7.65
CA TRP A 198 8.84 10.32 7.85
C TRP A 198 8.63 10.56 9.35
N GLN A 199 8.34 11.80 9.73
CA GLN A 199 8.20 12.22 11.12
C GLN A 199 6.81 12.79 11.35
N LEU A 200 6.06 12.26 12.30
CA LEU A 200 4.67 12.64 12.51
C LEU A 200 4.48 13.26 13.89
N SER A 201 3.94 14.47 13.92
CA SER A 201 3.57 15.20 15.13
C SER A 201 2.05 15.37 15.24
N CYS A 202 1.56 15.64 16.44
CA CYS A 202 0.13 15.60 16.74
C CYS A 202 -0.51 16.98 16.64
N ILE A 203 -1.73 17.02 16.11
CA ILE A 203 -2.58 18.22 16.08
C ILE A 203 -3.98 17.85 16.54
N THR A 204 -4.72 18.82 17.07
CA THR A 204 -6.15 18.64 17.37
C THR A 204 -6.99 18.86 16.11
N LEU A 205 -7.98 18.00 15.87
CA LEU A 205 -8.89 18.11 14.72
C LEU A 205 -9.94 19.21 14.94
N ALA A 206 -10.40 19.38 16.17
CA ALA A 206 -11.27 20.46 16.57
C ALA A 206 -10.79 21.09 17.89
N PRO A 207 -10.88 22.42 18.05
CA PRO A 207 -10.56 23.08 19.32
C PRO A 207 -11.35 22.48 20.49
N GLY A 208 -10.66 22.12 21.57
CA GLY A 208 -11.27 21.50 22.76
C GLY A 208 -11.68 20.03 22.59
N SER A 209 -11.44 19.40 21.44
CA SER A 209 -11.63 17.96 21.26
C SER A 209 -10.36 17.17 21.63
N GLU A 210 -10.55 15.94 22.11
CA GLU A 210 -9.46 14.96 22.28
C GLU A 210 -9.09 14.24 20.97
N SER A 211 -9.76 14.59 19.87
CA SER A 211 -9.56 13.95 18.58
C SER A 211 -8.35 14.55 17.88
N GLU A 212 -7.38 13.69 17.59
CA GLU A 212 -6.11 14.09 16.99
C GLU A 212 -6.01 13.72 15.52
N GLY A 213 -5.32 14.59 14.78
CA GLY A 213 -4.76 14.35 13.45
C GLY A 213 -3.24 14.40 13.49
N PHE A 214 -2.63 14.55 12.31
CA PHE A 214 -1.19 14.45 12.15
C PHE A 214 -0.64 15.60 11.29
N ILE A 215 0.54 16.10 11.64
CA ILE A 215 1.45 16.71 10.66
C ILE A 215 2.51 15.68 10.32
N ALA A 216 2.55 15.22 9.07
CA ALA A 216 3.64 14.38 8.58
C ALA A 216 4.69 15.24 7.87
N LEU A 217 5.93 15.16 8.32
CA LEU A 217 7.10 15.81 7.74
C LEU A 217 7.92 14.76 6.96
N SER A 218 8.00 14.95 5.64
CA SER A 218 8.72 14.06 4.74
C SER A 218 10.23 14.21 4.88
N PRO A 219 11.03 13.19 4.51
CA PRO A 219 12.49 13.28 4.40
C PRO A 219 13.04 14.39 3.47
N SER A 220 12.16 14.99 2.66
CA SER A 220 12.47 16.11 1.77
C SER A 220 12.09 17.47 2.38
N GLY A 221 11.61 17.51 3.63
CA GLY A 221 11.19 18.73 4.31
C GLY A 221 9.80 19.25 3.92
N THR A 222 8.97 18.43 3.27
CA THR A 222 7.58 18.79 2.95
C THR A 222 6.66 18.37 4.10
N GLN A 223 5.82 19.30 4.55
CA GLN A 223 4.83 19.07 5.60
C GLN A 223 3.45 18.81 5.00
N TYR A 224 2.79 17.76 5.48
CA TYR A 224 1.42 17.39 5.14
C TYR A 224 0.57 17.48 6.40
N ARG A 225 -0.44 18.34 6.38
CA ARG A 225 -1.39 18.53 7.47
C ARG A 225 -2.62 17.65 7.24
N PHE A 226 -2.68 16.53 7.95
CA PHE A 226 -3.77 15.57 7.95
C PHE A 226 -4.75 15.88 9.09
N ASP A 227 -5.83 16.59 8.76
CA ASP A 227 -6.85 17.00 9.72
C ASP A 227 -8.30 16.86 9.22
N HIS A 228 -8.50 16.18 8.09
CA HIS A 228 -9.83 15.91 7.55
C HIS A 228 -10.20 14.43 7.71
N LEU A 229 -10.85 14.09 8.83
CA LEU A 229 -11.22 12.72 9.19
C LEU A 229 -12.49 12.27 8.46
N VAL A 230 -12.42 11.12 7.78
CA VAL A 230 -13.56 10.50 7.09
C VAL A 230 -13.62 9.01 7.36
N SER A 231 -14.82 8.43 7.33
CA SER A 231 -15.04 7.00 7.56
C SER A 231 -16.11 6.43 6.63
N ARG A 232 -15.93 5.18 6.19
CA ARG A 232 -16.90 4.44 5.37
C ARG A 232 -16.98 2.98 5.84
N GLY A 233 -18.10 2.32 5.54
CA GLY A 233 -18.24 0.89 5.80
C GLY A 233 -17.16 0.10 5.05
N TYR A 234 -16.64 -0.94 5.69
CA TYR A 234 -15.66 -1.84 5.09
C TYR A 234 -16.14 -3.28 5.26
N ASP A 235 -15.59 -4.19 4.45
CA ASP A 235 -15.94 -5.60 4.51
C ASP A 235 -15.70 -6.16 5.92
N ALA A 236 -16.73 -6.82 6.45
CA ALA A 236 -16.61 -7.51 7.73
C ALA A 236 -15.58 -8.65 7.62
N ILE A 237 -14.98 -9.05 8.74
CA ILE A 237 -14.10 -10.21 8.78
C ILE A 237 -14.79 -11.36 9.52
N GLN A 238 -14.70 -12.55 8.96
CA GLN A 238 -15.18 -13.79 9.54
C GLN A 238 -14.02 -14.46 10.27
N GLY A 239 -14.02 -14.33 11.59
CA GLY A 239 -13.09 -14.99 12.50
C GLY A 239 -13.70 -16.20 13.19
N LEU A 240 -12.95 -16.73 14.16
CA LEU A 240 -13.36 -17.84 15.02
C LEU A 240 -14.60 -17.52 15.85
N GLU A 241 -14.64 -16.32 16.42
CA GLU A 241 -15.69 -15.86 17.32
C GLU A 241 -16.92 -15.30 16.59
N GLY A 242 -16.88 -15.26 15.26
CA GLY A 242 -17.98 -14.81 14.41
C GLY A 242 -17.60 -13.68 13.46
N THR A 243 -18.61 -12.99 12.95
CA THR A 243 -18.43 -11.88 12.01
C THR A 243 -18.19 -10.56 12.75
N THR A 244 -17.00 -9.99 12.53
CA THR A 244 -16.58 -8.68 13.05
C THR A 244 -16.77 -7.63 11.95
N PRO A 245 -17.72 -6.67 12.10
CA PRO A 245 -17.90 -5.59 11.14
C PRO A 245 -16.68 -4.68 11.18
N ARG A 246 -16.36 -4.08 10.03
CA ARG A 246 -15.25 -3.15 9.93
C ARG A 246 -15.68 -1.83 9.31
N GLN A 247 -14.87 -0.82 9.57
CA GLN A 247 -14.94 0.46 8.89
C GLN A 247 -13.53 0.86 8.47
N GLU A 248 -13.45 1.54 7.34
CA GLU A 248 -12.22 2.16 6.90
C GLU A 248 -12.24 3.62 7.34
N ILE A 249 -11.14 4.09 7.91
CA ILE A 249 -10.99 5.47 8.38
C ILE A 249 -9.77 6.06 7.71
N TRP A 250 -9.95 7.23 7.09
CA TRP A 250 -8.88 8.03 6.53
C TRP A 250 -8.80 9.38 7.23
N ILE A 251 -7.59 9.91 7.33
CA ILE A 251 -7.33 11.31 7.62
C ILE A 251 -6.68 11.89 6.37
N LEU A 252 -7.41 12.76 5.70
CA LEU A 252 -7.05 13.41 4.46
C LEU A 252 -6.37 14.77 4.75
N PRO A 253 -5.52 15.26 3.84
CA PRO A 253 -4.76 16.49 4.04
C PRO A 253 -5.63 17.71 3.76
N SER A 254 -5.58 18.75 4.60
CA SER A 254 -6.12 20.07 4.22
C SER A 254 -5.07 20.95 3.57
N LYS A 255 -3.79 20.73 3.88
CA LYS A 255 -2.68 21.56 3.40
C LYS A 255 -1.37 20.78 3.30
N VAL A 256 -0.63 21.04 2.23
CA VAL A 256 0.76 20.60 2.03
C VAL A 256 1.61 21.86 1.90
N THR A 257 2.77 21.90 2.57
CA THR A 257 3.71 23.03 2.54
C THR A 257 5.12 22.50 2.33
N ASP A 258 5.81 22.96 1.29
CA ASP A 258 7.21 22.60 1.10
C ASP A 258 8.13 23.46 1.99
N ARG A 259 9.41 23.10 2.03
CA ARG A 259 10.44 23.82 2.80
C ARG A 259 10.74 25.25 2.32
N PHE A 260 10.18 25.67 1.18
CA PHE A 260 10.32 27.02 0.63
C PHE A 260 9.07 27.88 0.90
N GLY A 261 8.03 27.31 1.51
CA GLY A 261 6.78 28.00 1.82
C GLY A 261 5.74 27.94 0.70
N ASN A 262 5.97 27.20 -0.39
CA ASN A 262 4.91 26.94 -1.37
C ASN A 262 3.87 26.01 -0.75
N THR A 263 2.61 26.16 -1.15
CA THR A 263 1.51 25.39 -0.56
C THR A 263 0.57 24.81 -1.60
N VAL A 264 -0.02 23.66 -1.28
CA VAL A 264 -1.23 23.13 -1.92
C VAL A 264 -2.29 22.93 -0.84
N THR A 265 -3.50 23.45 -1.04
CA THR A 265 -4.63 23.31 -0.13
C THR A 265 -5.73 22.47 -0.74
N TYR A 266 -6.36 21.63 0.08
CA TYR A 266 -7.47 20.78 -0.30
C TYR A 266 -8.73 21.26 0.42
N THR A 267 -9.82 21.44 -0.32
CA THR A 267 -11.14 21.73 0.24
C THR A 267 -12.06 20.55 -0.01
N TYR A 268 -12.85 20.19 0.99
CA TYR A 268 -13.78 19.07 0.94
C TYR A 268 -15.22 19.55 1.00
N ASP A 269 -16.15 18.73 0.52
CA ASP A 269 -17.58 19.00 0.61
C ASP A 269 -18.06 18.89 2.06
N GLY A 270 -18.89 19.83 2.51
CA GLY A 270 -19.39 19.87 3.88
C GLY A 270 -20.49 18.85 4.20
N THR A 271 -21.11 18.27 3.18
CA THR A 271 -22.20 17.27 3.30
C THR A 271 -21.68 15.86 3.11
N ASP A 272 -20.80 15.66 2.12
CA ASP A 272 -20.11 14.41 1.83
C ASP A 272 -18.59 14.60 1.96
N PRO A 273 -18.03 14.48 3.18
CA PRO A 273 -16.64 14.85 3.44
C PRO A 273 -15.63 13.96 2.70
N TRP A 274 -16.06 12.88 2.04
CA TRP A 274 -15.20 12.08 1.17
C TRP A 274 -14.87 12.79 -0.16
N LYS A 275 -15.64 13.79 -0.56
CA LYS A 275 -15.50 14.49 -1.85
C LYS A 275 -14.62 15.72 -1.72
N VAL A 276 -13.53 15.76 -2.47
CA VAL A 276 -12.69 16.96 -2.64
C VAL A 276 -13.37 17.91 -3.63
N THR A 277 -13.55 19.16 -3.26
CA THR A 277 -14.17 20.20 -4.11
C THR A 277 -13.13 21.10 -4.78
N ASN A 278 -11.95 21.23 -4.17
CA ASN A 278 -10.87 22.08 -4.69
C ASN A 278 -9.48 21.60 -4.28
N ILE A 279 -8.52 21.70 -5.19
CA ILE A 279 -7.08 21.55 -4.93
C ILE A 279 -6.40 22.78 -5.51
N LEU A 280 -5.81 23.63 -4.66
CA LEU A 280 -5.28 24.94 -5.05
C LEU A 280 -3.83 25.11 -4.59
N ALA A 281 -2.94 25.44 -5.52
CA ALA A 281 -1.56 25.79 -5.21
C ALA A 281 -1.36 27.31 -5.05
N SER A 282 -0.35 27.68 -4.26
CA SER A 282 0.08 29.07 -4.07
C SER A 282 0.59 29.75 -5.34
N ASP A 283 0.93 28.98 -6.38
CA ASP A 283 1.36 29.46 -7.69
C ASP A 283 0.20 29.63 -8.69
N GLY A 284 -1.04 29.41 -8.26
CA GLY A 284 -2.25 29.62 -9.07
C GLY A 284 -2.64 28.45 -9.99
N ARG A 285 -2.04 27.27 -9.81
CA ARG A 285 -2.59 26.02 -10.35
C ARG A 285 -3.78 25.57 -9.50
N GLU A 286 -4.85 25.12 -10.14
CA GLU A 286 -6.08 24.76 -9.44
C GLU A 286 -6.83 23.60 -10.14
N LEU A 287 -7.42 22.72 -9.33
CA LEU A 287 -8.41 21.73 -9.76
C LEU A 287 -9.74 22.03 -9.06
N ARG A 288 -10.83 22.14 -9.83
CA ARG A 288 -12.19 22.30 -9.31
C ARG A 288 -13.05 21.11 -9.66
N PHE A 289 -13.80 20.62 -8.69
CA PHE A 289 -14.65 19.44 -8.83
C PHE A 289 -16.12 19.86 -8.79
N ILE A 290 -16.93 19.29 -9.69
CA ILE A 290 -18.37 19.48 -9.71
C ILE A 290 -19.03 18.11 -9.71
N TYR A 291 -19.61 17.74 -8.57
CA TYR A 291 -20.33 16.48 -8.39
C TYR A 291 -21.80 16.63 -8.76
N GLN A 292 -22.32 15.64 -9.48
CA GLN A 292 -23.71 15.56 -9.89
C GLN A 292 -24.50 14.64 -8.94
N THR A 293 -25.82 14.76 -8.98
CA THR A 293 -26.73 13.95 -8.14
C THR A 293 -26.75 12.48 -8.52
N ASP A 294 -26.39 12.14 -9.76
CA ASP A 294 -26.29 10.76 -10.24
C ASP A 294 -24.97 10.07 -9.84
N GLY A 295 -24.07 10.79 -9.15
CA GLY A 295 -22.76 10.30 -8.72
C GLY A 295 -21.63 10.58 -9.71
N SER A 296 -21.93 11.00 -10.94
CA SER A 296 -20.92 11.46 -11.89
C SER A 296 -20.30 12.79 -11.43
N TYR A 297 -19.13 13.13 -11.95
CA TYR A 297 -18.51 14.42 -11.65
C TYR A 297 -17.56 14.87 -12.75
N THR A 298 -17.27 16.17 -12.76
CA THR A 298 -16.24 16.76 -13.62
C THR A 298 -15.11 17.35 -12.79
N VAL A 299 -13.91 17.34 -13.36
CA VAL A 299 -12.74 17.99 -12.79
C VAL A 299 -12.19 18.95 -13.83
N THR A 300 -12.11 20.24 -13.48
CA THR A 300 -11.56 21.26 -14.35
C THR A 300 -10.22 21.74 -13.82
N ALA A 301 -9.19 21.64 -14.64
CA ALA A 301 -7.86 22.16 -14.38
C ALA A 301 -7.73 23.61 -14.84
N TYR A 302 -7.17 24.44 -13.99
CA TYR A 302 -6.85 25.85 -14.25
C TYR A 302 -5.37 26.11 -13.96
N SER A 303 -4.76 26.97 -14.78
CA SER A 303 -3.43 27.51 -14.52
C SER A 303 -3.39 28.97 -14.97
N THR A 304 -3.15 29.86 -14.01
CA THR A 304 -3.04 31.31 -14.28
C THR A 304 -1.84 31.65 -15.16
N THR A 305 -0.76 30.86 -15.08
CA THR A 305 0.47 31.09 -15.85
C THR A 305 0.34 30.70 -17.32
N THR A 306 -0.44 29.67 -17.63
CA THR A 306 -0.61 29.14 -19.00
C THR A 306 -1.95 29.49 -19.63
N ALA A 307 -2.86 30.13 -18.89
CA ALA A 307 -4.27 30.31 -19.26
C ALA A 307 -4.96 29.00 -19.67
N LEU A 308 -4.49 27.87 -19.15
CA LEU A 308 -5.04 26.55 -19.43
C LEU A 308 -6.38 26.39 -18.72
N GLN A 309 -7.39 25.93 -19.47
CA GLN A 309 -8.62 25.39 -18.92
C GLN A 309 -8.97 24.10 -19.66
N ARG A 310 -9.00 22.98 -18.93
CA ARG A 310 -9.35 21.66 -19.47
C ARG A 310 -10.26 20.93 -18.48
N THR A 311 -11.24 20.19 -18.99
CA THR A 311 -12.22 19.50 -18.17
C THR A 311 -12.25 18.02 -18.51
N TRP A 312 -12.22 17.19 -17.48
CA TRP A 312 -12.39 15.74 -17.54
C TRP A 312 -13.75 15.39 -16.92
N SER A 313 -14.39 14.36 -17.46
CA SER A 313 -15.68 13.87 -16.96
C SER A 313 -15.55 12.42 -16.51
N TYR A 314 -16.12 12.11 -15.36
CA TYR A 314 -16.04 10.81 -14.70
C TYR A 314 -17.45 10.25 -14.55
N SER A 315 -17.66 9.00 -15.00
CA SER A 315 -18.92 8.30 -14.77
C SER A 315 -19.14 8.01 -13.29
N ALA A 316 -20.40 7.82 -12.89
CA ALA A 316 -20.77 7.59 -11.50
C ALA A 316 -20.13 6.33 -10.87
N ASP A 317 -19.86 5.31 -11.68
CA ASP A 317 -19.16 4.09 -11.28
C ASP A 317 -17.62 4.20 -11.34
N GLY A 318 -17.09 5.31 -11.86
CA GLY A 318 -15.66 5.53 -12.09
C GLY A 318 -15.06 4.69 -13.22
N MET A 319 -15.87 3.94 -13.98
CA MET A 319 -15.41 3.01 -15.01
C MET A 319 -15.21 3.66 -16.38
N THR A 320 -15.63 4.91 -16.56
CA THR A 320 -15.36 5.69 -17.77
C THR A 320 -14.84 7.06 -17.40
N VAL A 321 -13.73 7.46 -18.02
CA VAL A 321 -13.18 8.81 -17.90
C VAL A 321 -13.01 9.40 -19.28
N THR A 322 -13.72 10.50 -19.53
CA THR A 322 -13.65 11.24 -20.79
C THR A 322 -12.67 12.39 -20.64
N LEU A 323 -11.65 12.39 -21.50
CA LEU A 323 -10.63 13.43 -21.57
C LEU A 323 -11.17 14.67 -22.31
N PRO A 324 -10.49 15.83 -22.20
CA PRO A 324 -10.88 17.06 -22.90
C PRO A 324 -11.01 16.90 -24.43
N ASP A 325 -10.25 15.98 -25.03
CA ASP A 325 -10.26 15.68 -26.46
C ASP A 325 -11.32 14.64 -26.87
N GLN A 326 -12.22 14.27 -25.96
CA GLN A 326 -13.28 13.26 -26.11
C GLN A 326 -12.80 11.80 -26.19
N THR A 327 -11.49 11.56 -26.11
CA THR A 327 -10.98 10.19 -25.93
C THR A 327 -11.29 9.69 -24.52
N GLN A 328 -11.28 8.37 -24.33
CA GLN A 328 -11.77 7.78 -23.08
C GLN A 328 -10.85 6.70 -22.55
N TRP A 329 -10.76 6.65 -21.21
CA TRP A 329 -10.46 5.42 -20.50
C TRP A 329 -11.76 4.66 -20.25
N GLN A 330 -11.75 3.35 -20.48
CA GLN A 330 -12.87 2.47 -20.18
C GLN A 330 -12.39 1.24 -19.41
N TYR A 331 -13.06 0.94 -18.31
CA TYR A 331 -12.74 -0.17 -17.42
C TYR A 331 -13.87 -1.19 -17.43
N ASN A 332 -13.52 -2.44 -17.71
CA ASN A 332 -14.40 -3.57 -17.50
C ASN A 332 -13.73 -4.48 -16.47
N LEU A 333 -13.97 -4.17 -15.20
CA LEU A 333 -13.35 -4.86 -14.07
C LEU A 333 -14.28 -5.96 -13.60
N GLN A 334 -13.73 -7.15 -13.40
CA GLN A 334 -14.49 -8.29 -12.90
C GLN A 334 -14.11 -8.57 -11.45
N ALA A 335 -15.12 -8.53 -10.57
CA ALA A 335 -15.04 -9.16 -9.26
C ALA A 335 -15.12 -10.68 -9.41
N ALA A 336 -14.63 -11.41 -8.43
CA ALA A 336 -14.90 -12.84 -8.36
C ALA A 336 -14.95 -13.38 -6.95
N ALA A 337 -15.84 -14.35 -6.75
CA ALA A 337 -15.91 -15.09 -5.50
C ALA A 337 -14.53 -15.67 -5.16
N ASN A 338 -14.13 -15.51 -3.91
CA ASN A 338 -12.89 -16.07 -3.39
C ASN A 338 -12.85 -17.59 -3.55
N GLY A 339 -11.67 -18.11 -3.91
CA GLY A 339 -11.36 -19.52 -3.69
C GLY A 339 -11.16 -19.78 -2.20
N LYS A 340 -11.48 -20.98 -1.72
CA LYS A 340 -11.07 -21.40 -0.37
C LYS A 340 -9.70 -22.08 -0.48
N PRO A 341 -8.69 -21.67 0.31
CA PRO A 341 -7.50 -22.49 0.43
C PRO A 341 -7.93 -23.86 0.97
N TYR A 342 -7.45 -24.92 0.32
CA TYR A 342 -7.81 -26.27 0.68
C TYR A 342 -6.75 -26.84 1.62
N PHE A 343 -7.16 -27.09 2.86
CA PHE A 343 -6.28 -27.63 3.89
C PHE A 343 -6.72 -29.03 4.27
N TYR A 344 -5.87 -30.01 4.00
CA TYR A 344 -5.83 -31.25 4.77
C TYR A 344 -4.77 -31.06 5.87
N PRO A 345 -5.13 -30.97 7.16
CA PRO A 345 -4.14 -31.33 8.17
C PRO A 345 -3.99 -32.86 8.13
N ALA A 346 -2.79 -33.35 7.84
CA ALA A 346 -2.36 -34.61 8.45
C ALA A 346 -1.72 -34.38 9.83
N ALA A 347 -1.25 -33.17 10.12
CA ALA A 347 -0.68 -32.81 11.41
C ALA A 347 -1.18 -31.42 11.85
N GLY A 348 -1.57 -31.30 13.12
CA GLY A 348 -1.96 -30.02 13.72
C GLY A 348 -0.79 -29.02 13.82
N CYS A 349 -1.07 -27.83 14.37
CA CYS A 349 -0.03 -26.84 14.68
C CYS A 349 1.08 -27.47 15.55
N GLY A 350 2.34 -27.21 15.21
CA GLY A 350 3.50 -27.74 15.94
C GLY A 350 4.38 -28.72 15.17
N SER A 351 3.97 -29.19 13.99
CA SER A 351 4.86 -30.00 13.15
C SER A 351 5.83 -29.13 12.33
N ASN A 352 6.98 -29.70 12.01
CA ASN A 352 7.93 -29.15 11.02
C ASN A 352 7.45 -29.42 9.58
N ASP A 353 6.21 -29.89 9.41
CA ASP A 353 5.73 -30.32 8.11
C ASP A 353 5.58 -29.12 7.18
N VAL A 354 6.01 -29.33 5.95
CA VAL A 354 5.90 -28.36 4.88
C VAL A 354 4.48 -28.40 4.33
N TRP A 355 3.78 -27.27 4.43
CA TRP A 355 2.48 -27.11 3.80
C TRP A 355 2.69 -26.77 2.33
N THR A 356 2.29 -27.68 1.44
CA THR A 356 2.49 -27.56 -0.03
C THR A 356 1.19 -27.55 -0.82
N ASN A 357 0.03 -27.64 -0.16
CA ASN A 357 -1.24 -27.84 -0.85
C ASN A 357 -1.67 -26.62 -1.67
N GLY A 358 -2.19 -26.90 -2.86
CA GLY A 358 -2.77 -25.91 -3.76
C GLY A 358 -4.15 -25.42 -3.33
N THR A 359 -4.67 -24.46 -4.08
CA THR A 359 -5.99 -23.85 -3.88
C THR A 359 -7.09 -24.54 -4.69
N LEU A 360 -8.32 -24.56 -4.15
CA LEU A 360 -9.50 -24.68 -4.99
C LEU A 360 -9.71 -23.31 -5.67
N SER A 361 -9.19 -23.17 -6.88
CA SER A 361 -9.39 -21.98 -7.69
C SER A 361 -10.88 -21.85 -8.07
N PRO A 362 -11.48 -20.65 -7.92
CA PRO A 362 -12.83 -20.34 -8.42
C PRO A 362 -12.86 -20.17 -9.96
N GLY A 363 -11.72 -20.38 -10.63
CA GLY A 363 -11.49 -20.15 -12.04
C GLY A 363 -10.90 -18.75 -12.32
N PRO A 364 -10.14 -18.60 -13.42
CA PRO A 364 -9.51 -17.33 -13.78
C PRO A 364 -10.56 -16.28 -14.18
N LYS A 365 -10.19 -15.02 -13.97
CA LYS A 365 -11.03 -13.83 -14.20
C LYS A 365 -10.24 -12.78 -14.93
N THR A 366 -10.89 -12.14 -15.90
CA THR A 366 -10.22 -11.17 -16.76
C THR A 366 -10.85 -9.80 -16.60
N SER A 367 -10.04 -8.83 -16.16
CA SER A 367 -10.38 -7.42 -16.18
C SER A 367 -9.70 -6.74 -17.35
N THR A 368 -10.34 -5.78 -18.00
CA THR A 368 -9.76 -5.07 -19.15
C THR A 368 -9.81 -3.56 -18.98
N VAL A 369 -8.78 -2.90 -19.49
CA VAL A 369 -8.65 -1.44 -19.56
C VAL A 369 -8.46 -1.05 -21.02
N THR A 370 -9.40 -0.29 -21.58
CA THR A 370 -9.22 0.36 -22.88
C THR A 370 -8.69 1.77 -22.65
N THR A 371 -7.56 2.07 -23.27
CA THR A 371 -6.86 3.35 -23.19
C THR A 371 -7.43 4.36 -24.20
N PRO A 372 -7.20 5.67 -23.99
CA PRO A 372 -7.53 6.73 -24.96
C PRO A 372 -6.99 6.50 -26.37
N SER A 373 -5.86 5.79 -26.48
CA SER A 373 -5.24 5.46 -27.77
C SER A 373 -5.97 4.35 -28.55
N GLY A 374 -6.96 3.69 -27.93
CA GLY A 374 -7.65 2.53 -28.47
C GLY A 374 -6.95 1.18 -28.19
N ALA A 375 -5.80 1.18 -27.52
CA ALA A 375 -5.20 -0.07 -27.01
C ALA A 375 -5.99 -0.62 -25.82
N THR A 376 -6.11 -1.95 -25.73
CA THR A 376 -6.74 -2.67 -24.62
C THR A 376 -5.70 -3.50 -23.88
N VAL A 377 -5.63 -3.32 -22.57
CA VAL A 377 -4.82 -4.15 -21.66
C VAL A 377 -5.75 -5.10 -20.90
N SER A 378 -5.48 -6.39 -20.91
CA SER A 378 -6.24 -7.40 -20.17
C SER A 378 -5.40 -8.03 -19.07
N PHE A 379 -5.99 -8.18 -17.89
CA PHE A 379 -5.40 -8.80 -16.71
C PHE A 379 -6.21 -10.04 -16.36
N THR A 380 -5.67 -11.22 -16.65
CA THR A 380 -6.25 -12.49 -16.24
C THR A 380 -5.63 -12.91 -14.92
N MET A 381 -6.41 -12.87 -13.86
CA MET A 381 -6.02 -13.22 -12.49
C MET A 381 -6.67 -14.52 -12.07
N ASP A 382 -6.04 -15.24 -11.16
CA ASP A 382 -6.58 -16.47 -10.56
C ASP A 382 -6.18 -16.54 -9.08
N TRP A 383 -6.89 -17.35 -8.31
CA TRP A 383 -6.62 -17.57 -6.89
C TRP A 383 -5.43 -18.50 -6.70
N VAL A 384 -4.29 -17.95 -6.28
CA VAL A 384 -3.03 -18.68 -6.10
C VAL A 384 -2.68 -18.76 -4.62
N ALA A 385 -2.31 -19.96 -4.16
CA ALA A 385 -1.74 -20.14 -2.83
C ALA A 385 -0.29 -19.62 -2.78
N HIS A 386 0.05 -19.03 -1.65
CA HIS A 386 1.38 -18.61 -1.29
C HIS A 386 1.69 -19.11 0.12
N GLY A 387 2.98 -19.19 0.45
CA GLY A 387 3.40 -19.67 1.75
C GLY A 387 4.45 -18.79 2.40
N THR A 388 4.43 -18.78 3.73
CA THR A 388 5.37 -18.12 4.61
C THR A 388 5.85 -19.13 5.65
N SER A 389 7.16 -19.19 5.81
CA SER A 389 7.86 -20.16 6.65
C SER A 389 8.40 -19.51 7.92
N GLY A 390 8.52 -20.30 9.00
CA GLY A 390 9.12 -19.85 10.25
C GLY A 390 8.29 -18.83 11.05
N LEU A 391 6.96 -18.89 10.97
CA LEU A 391 6.07 -18.00 11.74
C LEU A 391 6.33 -18.02 13.27
N ALA A 392 6.70 -19.18 13.81
CA ALA A 392 6.95 -19.39 15.24
C ALA A 392 8.41 -19.14 15.66
N SER A 393 9.26 -18.61 14.77
CA SER A 393 10.64 -18.21 15.13
C SER A 393 10.70 -16.93 15.99
N SER A 394 9.59 -16.19 16.09
CA SER A 394 9.46 -15.14 17.11
C SER A 394 9.22 -15.77 18.48
N ALA A 395 10.13 -15.53 19.43
CA ALA A 395 10.15 -16.17 20.75
C ALA A 395 8.92 -15.91 21.65
N SER A 396 7.88 -15.27 21.14
CA SER A 396 6.69 -14.82 21.86
C SER A 396 5.38 -15.42 21.36
N TYR A 397 5.38 -16.17 20.24
CA TYR A 397 4.16 -16.74 19.68
C TYR A 397 4.03 -18.22 20.01
N ASN A 398 2.96 -18.60 20.72
CA ASN A 398 2.54 -20.00 20.85
C ASN A 398 1.48 -20.26 19.76
N PRO A 399 1.82 -20.92 18.63
CA PRO A 399 1.01 -20.93 17.40
C PRO A 399 -0.25 -21.82 17.43
N CYS A 400 -0.74 -22.20 18.62
CA CYS A 400 -1.65 -23.33 18.75
C CYS A 400 -2.80 -23.09 19.75
N PRO A 401 -3.90 -22.46 19.33
CA PRO A 401 -5.20 -22.70 19.95
C PRO A 401 -5.70 -24.06 19.45
N LEU A 402 -5.52 -25.09 20.28
CA LEU A 402 -6.11 -26.40 20.06
C LEU A 402 -7.65 -26.31 20.14
N ARG A 403 -8.33 -26.30 18.97
CA ARG A 403 -9.55 -27.08 18.64
C ARG A 403 -10.35 -26.38 17.51
N ASN A 404 -10.54 -27.12 16.42
CA ASN A 404 -11.54 -26.95 15.36
C ASN A 404 -11.33 -25.82 14.30
N ALA A 405 -10.99 -26.27 13.08
CA ALA A 405 -11.33 -25.76 11.74
C ALA A 405 -11.05 -24.31 11.30
N THR A 406 -10.57 -23.40 12.15
CA THR A 406 -10.18 -22.04 11.74
C THR A 406 -8.91 -21.64 12.47
N LEU A 407 -7.81 -21.57 11.73
CA LEU A 407 -6.50 -21.23 12.30
C LEU A 407 -6.43 -19.72 12.61
N PRO A 408 -5.82 -19.31 13.74
CA PRO A 408 -5.55 -17.90 13.99
C PRO A 408 -4.57 -17.36 12.95
N SER A 409 -4.73 -16.08 12.60
CA SER A 409 -3.78 -15.34 11.77
C SER A 409 -2.53 -14.98 12.59
N PRO A 410 -1.30 -15.06 12.04
CA PRO A 410 -0.94 -15.42 10.66
C PRO A 410 -0.93 -16.94 10.42
N THR A 411 -1.15 -17.38 9.19
CA THR A 411 -1.10 -18.81 8.81
C THR A 411 0.02 -19.11 7.81
N PRO A 412 0.61 -20.32 7.82
CA PRO A 412 1.73 -20.65 6.94
C PRO A 412 1.40 -20.56 5.46
N ILE A 413 0.13 -20.77 5.08
CA ILE A 413 -0.35 -20.69 3.69
C ILE A 413 -1.53 -19.73 3.62
N TYR A 414 -1.47 -18.81 2.67
CA TYR A 414 -2.52 -17.82 2.40
C TYR A 414 -2.83 -17.81 0.90
N GLY A 415 -4.00 -17.30 0.52
CA GLY A 415 -4.39 -17.15 -0.87
C GLY A 415 -4.38 -15.68 -1.30
N ALA A 416 -4.01 -15.42 -2.55
CA ALA A 416 -4.11 -14.11 -3.17
C ALA A 416 -4.68 -14.23 -4.58
N TRP A 417 -5.34 -13.18 -5.05
CA TRP A 417 -5.60 -13.01 -6.47
C TRP A 417 -4.31 -12.60 -7.15
N SER A 418 -3.71 -13.54 -7.86
CA SER A 418 -2.43 -13.35 -8.52
C SER A 418 -2.61 -13.30 -10.02
N LEU A 419 -1.92 -12.37 -10.67
CA LEU A 419 -1.86 -12.29 -12.12
C LEU A 419 -1.30 -13.59 -12.71
N LYS A 420 -1.98 -14.10 -13.74
CA LYS A 420 -1.58 -15.26 -14.54
C LYS A 420 -1.17 -14.83 -15.95
N THR A 421 -1.90 -13.89 -16.53
CA THR A 421 -1.59 -13.36 -17.86
C THR A 421 -1.90 -11.87 -17.93
N LYS A 422 -0.98 -11.09 -18.51
CA LYS A 422 -1.22 -9.73 -18.98
C LYS A 422 -1.17 -9.74 -20.51
N THR A 423 -2.18 -9.21 -21.18
CA THR A 423 -2.14 -9.02 -22.64
C THR A 423 -2.35 -7.57 -23.01
N ILE A 424 -1.69 -7.12 -24.07
CA ILE A 424 -1.89 -5.81 -24.67
C ILE A 424 -2.20 -6.01 -26.14
N THR A 425 -3.35 -5.52 -26.58
CA THR A 425 -3.78 -5.51 -27.98
C THR A 425 -4.17 -4.09 -28.37
N GLY A 426 -4.15 -3.79 -29.67
CA GLY A 426 -4.52 -2.46 -30.14
C GLY A 426 -4.21 -2.23 -31.61
N PRO A 427 -4.61 -1.07 -32.15
CA PRO A 427 -4.33 -0.69 -33.52
C PRO A 427 -2.82 -0.80 -33.83
N GLY A 428 -2.48 -1.51 -34.91
CA GLY A 428 -1.09 -1.65 -35.36
C GLY A 428 -0.23 -2.68 -34.61
N MET A 429 -0.76 -3.41 -33.61
CA MET A 429 0.02 -4.37 -32.79
C MET A 429 0.00 -5.82 -33.29
N GLY A 430 -0.57 -6.11 -34.46
CA GLY A 430 -0.68 -7.49 -34.98
C GLY A 430 -1.45 -8.41 -34.02
N SER A 431 -0.81 -9.50 -33.57
CA SER A 431 -1.38 -10.46 -32.59
C SER A 431 -1.38 -9.94 -31.14
N GLY A 432 -0.84 -8.75 -30.87
CA GLY A 432 -0.65 -8.22 -29.52
C GLY A 432 0.56 -8.80 -28.81
N ALA A 433 0.74 -8.40 -27.55
CA ALA A 433 1.82 -8.81 -26.66
C ALA A 433 1.22 -9.51 -25.42
N SER A 434 1.82 -10.63 -25.00
CA SER A 434 1.34 -11.40 -23.84
C SER A 434 2.48 -11.74 -22.88
N TRP A 435 2.28 -11.48 -21.59
CA TRP A 435 3.16 -11.88 -20.50
C TRP A 435 2.46 -12.95 -19.66
N ASN A 436 3.14 -14.05 -19.39
CA ASN A 436 2.62 -15.16 -18.59
C ASN A 436 3.36 -15.31 -17.27
N TYR A 437 2.62 -15.52 -16.18
CA TYR A 437 3.11 -15.55 -14.81
C TYR A 437 2.88 -16.94 -14.21
N SER A 438 3.99 -17.60 -13.88
CA SER A 438 3.99 -18.92 -13.26
C SER A 438 4.56 -18.84 -11.84
N TRP A 439 3.75 -19.24 -10.88
CA TRP A 439 4.08 -19.23 -9.45
C TRP A 439 4.58 -20.60 -9.04
N SER A 440 5.64 -20.66 -8.22
CA SER A 440 6.09 -21.93 -7.64
C SER A 440 5.01 -22.54 -6.76
N VAL A 441 5.12 -23.86 -6.53
CA VAL A 441 4.32 -24.54 -5.50
C VAL A 441 4.49 -23.77 -4.18
N PRO A 442 3.39 -23.45 -3.47
CA PRO A 442 3.48 -22.76 -2.20
C PRO A 442 4.25 -23.61 -1.18
N GLU A 443 5.09 -22.96 -0.39
CA GLU A 443 5.81 -23.59 0.72
C GLU A 443 5.63 -22.71 1.96
N GLY A 444 5.06 -23.25 3.03
CA GLY A 444 4.90 -22.54 4.29
C GLY A 444 5.07 -23.47 5.48
N THR A 445 5.67 -22.95 6.56
CA THR A 445 5.90 -23.70 7.80
C THR A 445 5.69 -22.84 9.04
N TRP A 446 5.29 -23.49 10.14
CA TRP A 446 5.32 -22.84 11.46
C TRP A 446 6.76 -22.67 11.95
N TYR A 447 7.57 -23.73 11.86
CA TYR A 447 8.98 -23.72 12.20
C TYR A 447 9.82 -23.99 10.95
N CYS A 448 10.81 -23.14 10.69
CA CYS A 448 11.72 -23.32 9.56
C CYS A 448 12.99 -24.02 10.07
N GLY A 449 12.98 -25.36 10.04
CA GLY A 449 14.12 -26.21 10.41
C GLY A 449 14.94 -26.68 9.20
N ALA A 450 15.74 -27.74 9.38
CA ALA A 450 16.46 -28.38 8.27
C ALA A 450 15.47 -28.94 7.23
N GLY A 451 15.54 -28.46 5.99
CA GLY A 451 14.63 -28.83 4.89
C GLY A 451 13.64 -27.74 4.47
N CYS A 452 13.54 -26.64 5.21
CA CYS A 452 12.82 -25.44 4.80
C CYS A 452 13.60 -24.74 3.67
N THR A 453 12.97 -24.54 2.49
CA THR A 453 13.59 -23.86 1.36
C THR A 453 13.80 -22.37 1.66
N GLY A 454 12.87 -21.77 2.41
CA GLY A 454 12.94 -20.37 2.81
C GLY A 454 12.82 -19.37 1.65
N THR A 455 12.42 -19.84 0.46
CA THR A 455 12.20 -19.00 -0.72
C THR A 455 11.01 -19.46 -1.53
N LYS A 456 10.45 -18.56 -2.33
CA LYS A 456 9.46 -18.85 -3.39
C LYS A 456 9.91 -18.23 -4.70
N THR A 457 9.40 -18.74 -5.83
CA THR A 457 9.73 -18.17 -7.14
C THR A 457 8.49 -17.81 -7.96
N VAL A 458 8.65 -16.78 -8.79
CA VAL A 458 7.73 -16.47 -9.89
C VAL A 458 8.53 -16.36 -11.18
N THR A 459 8.04 -16.98 -12.24
CA THR A 459 8.61 -16.88 -13.59
C THR A 459 7.67 -16.09 -14.46
N VAL A 460 8.19 -15.04 -15.09
CA VAL A 460 7.48 -14.23 -16.08
C VAL A 460 8.06 -14.53 -17.45
N THR A 461 7.22 -15.00 -18.37
CA THR A 461 7.58 -15.20 -19.78
C THR A 461 7.03 -14.03 -20.58
N ASP A 462 7.90 -13.33 -21.31
CA ASP A 462 7.53 -12.18 -22.15
C ASP A 462 6.93 -12.62 -23.51
N PRO A 463 6.46 -11.67 -24.33
CA PRO A 463 5.87 -11.97 -25.64
C PRO A 463 6.83 -12.61 -26.65
N GLU A 464 8.15 -12.45 -26.45
CA GLU A 464 9.19 -13.04 -27.29
C GLU A 464 9.56 -14.46 -26.82
N GLY A 465 8.98 -14.92 -25.71
CA GLY A 465 9.25 -16.21 -25.10
C GLY A 465 10.44 -16.21 -24.14
N ASN A 466 11.04 -15.06 -23.85
CA ASN A 466 12.12 -14.98 -22.87
C ASN A 466 11.54 -15.07 -21.45
N ALA A 467 12.14 -15.94 -20.63
CA ALA A 467 11.73 -16.10 -19.24
C ALA A 467 12.63 -15.32 -18.29
N THR A 468 12.02 -14.63 -17.32
CA THR A 468 12.67 -13.98 -16.19
C THR A 468 12.14 -14.58 -14.90
N ARG A 469 13.02 -15.05 -14.01
CA ARG A 469 12.66 -15.72 -12.75
C ARG A 469 13.08 -14.86 -11.57
N TYR A 470 12.13 -14.61 -10.67
CA TYR A 470 12.32 -13.86 -9.43
C TYR A 470 12.24 -14.85 -8.27
N THR A 471 13.24 -14.83 -7.39
CA THR A 471 13.25 -15.61 -6.15
C THR A 471 13.16 -14.65 -4.98
N PHE A 472 12.14 -14.84 -4.17
CA PHE A 472 11.90 -14.05 -2.96
C PHE A 472 12.12 -14.91 -1.73
N ASN A 473 12.59 -14.30 -0.64
CA ASN A 473 12.58 -14.92 0.66
C ASN A 473 11.13 -15.09 1.14
N ASN A 474 10.80 -16.25 1.73
CA ASN A 474 9.48 -16.47 2.33
C ASN A 474 9.53 -16.77 3.83
N ILE A 475 10.68 -16.57 4.47
CA ILE A 475 10.83 -16.67 5.92
C ILE A 475 10.22 -15.43 6.55
N PHE A 476 9.40 -15.59 7.57
CA PHE A 476 8.58 -14.54 8.20
C PHE A 476 9.32 -13.20 8.45
N GLU A 477 10.52 -13.24 9.04
CA GLU A 477 11.34 -12.04 9.33
C GLU A 477 11.91 -11.34 8.07
N LYS A 478 11.89 -12.01 6.93
CA LYS A 478 12.53 -11.59 5.68
C LYS A 478 11.56 -11.64 4.49
N ASP A 479 10.29 -11.88 4.77
CA ASP A 479 9.28 -12.30 3.80
C ASP A 479 9.13 -11.25 2.68
N GLY A 480 9.32 -11.61 1.42
CA GLY A 480 9.24 -10.70 0.27
C GLY A 480 10.53 -9.98 -0.11
N GLU A 481 11.68 -10.25 0.53
CA GLU A 481 12.97 -9.75 0.03
C GLU A 481 13.34 -10.43 -1.31
N LEU A 482 13.62 -9.64 -2.36
CA LEU A 482 14.10 -10.17 -3.64
C LEU A 482 15.56 -10.63 -3.50
N VAL A 483 15.78 -11.94 -3.34
CA VAL A 483 17.10 -12.54 -3.11
C VAL A 483 17.81 -12.96 -4.40
N LYS A 484 17.06 -13.27 -5.47
CA LYS A 484 17.63 -13.62 -6.77
C LYS A 484 16.75 -13.16 -7.93
N LEU A 485 17.38 -12.70 -9.01
CA LEU A 485 16.75 -12.38 -10.29
C LEU A 485 17.55 -13.08 -11.40
N GLU A 486 16.87 -13.85 -12.23
CA GLU A 486 17.46 -14.58 -13.37
C GLU A 486 16.77 -14.13 -14.67
N GLU A 487 17.53 -13.61 -15.61
CA GLU A 487 17.04 -13.08 -16.89
C GLU A 487 17.52 -13.98 -18.04
N GLY A 488 16.66 -14.22 -19.04
CA GLY A 488 16.97 -15.10 -20.18
C GLY A 488 17.12 -16.56 -19.75
N VAL A 489 16.15 -17.04 -18.98
CA VAL A 489 16.15 -18.38 -18.38
C VAL A 489 15.95 -19.47 -19.44
N SER A 490 16.85 -20.47 -19.45
CA SER A 490 16.74 -21.70 -20.23
C SER A 490 17.07 -22.90 -19.34
N GLY A 491 16.04 -23.65 -18.94
CA GLY A 491 16.16 -24.74 -17.96
C GLY A 491 16.68 -24.27 -16.60
N SER A 492 17.85 -24.75 -16.21
CA SER A 492 18.55 -24.38 -14.97
C SER A 492 19.56 -23.24 -15.14
N THR A 493 19.69 -22.66 -16.33
CA THR A 493 20.65 -21.60 -16.65
C THR A 493 19.94 -20.29 -16.98
N ALA A 494 20.67 -19.17 -16.86
CA ALA A 494 20.18 -17.83 -17.19
C ALA A 494 21.30 -17.00 -17.83
N LEU A 495 20.96 -16.12 -18.77
CA LEU A 495 21.91 -15.21 -19.43
C LEU A 495 22.52 -14.20 -18.44
N ARG A 496 21.72 -13.79 -17.46
CA ARG A 496 22.14 -12.90 -16.38
C ARG A 496 21.48 -13.33 -15.07
N THR A 497 22.27 -13.38 -14.00
CA THR A 497 21.81 -13.69 -12.65
C THR A 497 22.25 -12.59 -11.70
N THR A 498 21.31 -12.00 -10.96
CA THR A 498 21.56 -11.07 -9.87
C THR A 498 21.20 -11.73 -8.55
N VAL A 499 22.14 -11.83 -7.62
CA VAL A 499 21.90 -12.30 -6.25
C VAL A 499 22.03 -11.12 -5.29
N ASN A 500 21.03 -10.91 -4.44
CA ASN A 500 21.04 -9.87 -3.41
C ASN A 500 21.16 -10.50 -2.03
N THR A 501 21.96 -9.89 -1.17
CA THR A 501 22.02 -10.17 0.27
C THR A 501 21.69 -8.89 1.01
N TYR A 502 20.74 -8.98 1.93
CA TYR A 502 20.31 -7.87 2.76
C TYR A 502 20.85 -8.03 4.18
N TYR A 503 21.14 -6.91 4.79
CA TYR A 503 21.51 -6.78 6.19
C TYR A 503 20.45 -5.97 6.92
N SER A 504 20.14 -6.37 8.15
CA SER A 504 19.31 -5.57 9.06
C SER A 504 20.26 -4.77 9.95
N PRO A 505 20.60 -3.51 9.60
CA PRO A 505 21.40 -2.68 10.50
C PRO A 505 20.63 -2.49 11.81
N ASN A 506 21.37 -2.39 12.92
CA ASN A 506 20.80 -2.11 14.23
C ASN A 506 20.37 -0.64 14.32
N VAL A 507 19.35 -0.28 13.54
CA VAL A 507 18.75 1.04 13.49
C VAL A 507 17.51 1.02 14.37
N ALA A 508 17.47 1.91 15.34
CA ALA A 508 16.29 2.08 16.16
C ALA A 508 15.14 2.65 15.31
N THR A 509 14.11 1.84 15.09
CA THR A 509 12.87 2.25 14.43
C THR A 509 11.75 2.40 15.47
N GLY A 510 10.54 1.97 15.15
CA GLY A 510 9.39 1.99 16.04
C GLY A 510 8.59 0.70 15.92
N ASP A 511 7.47 0.64 16.63
CA ASP A 511 6.54 -0.49 16.60
C ASP A 511 5.19 -0.03 16.04
N SER A 512 4.62 -0.76 15.07
CA SER A 512 3.27 -0.43 14.60
C SER A 512 2.19 -0.98 15.53
N GLY A 513 2.50 -1.94 16.40
CA GLY A 513 1.55 -2.68 17.24
C GLY A 513 0.82 -3.82 16.53
N GLN A 514 1.20 -4.16 15.28
CA GLN A 514 0.55 -5.18 14.43
C GLN A 514 1.37 -6.48 14.34
N TRP A 515 1.03 -7.53 15.07
CA TRP A 515 1.89 -8.72 15.14
C TRP A 515 1.73 -9.70 13.97
N ASN A 516 0.70 -9.54 13.14
CA ASN A 516 0.30 -10.50 12.09
C ASN A 516 1.05 -10.51 10.75
N GLY A 517 2.31 -10.07 10.71
CA GLY A 517 3.24 -10.53 9.66
C GLY A 517 3.83 -9.52 8.70
N HIS A 518 4.12 -8.33 9.20
CA HIS A 518 4.82 -7.29 8.45
C HIS A 518 6.18 -6.92 9.05
N PHE A 519 7.07 -7.90 9.27
CA PHE A 519 8.41 -7.61 9.80
C PHE A 519 9.24 -6.63 8.94
N LEU A 520 9.12 -6.66 7.61
CA LEU A 520 9.74 -5.63 6.72
C LEU A 520 9.04 -4.27 6.76
N GLY A 521 7.88 -4.18 7.41
CA GLY A 521 7.19 -2.92 7.66
C GLY A 521 7.86 -2.10 8.75
N TRP A 522 8.58 -2.74 9.68
CA TRP A 522 9.15 -2.08 10.87
C TRP A 522 10.67 -2.10 10.92
N THR A 523 11.29 -3.04 10.20
CA THR A 523 12.76 -3.19 10.18
C THR A 523 13.34 -2.67 8.87
N ILE A 524 14.43 -1.92 8.97
CA ILE A 524 15.19 -1.48 7.80
C ILE A 524 16.01 -2.67 7.29
N ARG A 525 15.88 -2.97 6.00
CA ARG A 525 16.65 -4.01 5.32
C ARG A 525 17.50 -3.39 4.22
N ALA A 526 18.75 -3.11 4.58
CA ALA A 526 19.69 -2.47 3.69
C ALA A 526 20.34 -3.50 2.76
N LEU A 527 20.55 -3.15 1.49
CA LEU A 527 21.27 -3.99 0.55
C LEU A 527 22.75 -4.05 0.95
N GLN A 528 23.20 -5.21 1.42
CA GLN A 528 24.58 -5.45 1.83
C GLN A 528 25.45 -5.84 0.63
N LYS A 529 24.97 -6.79 -0.17
CA LYS A 529 25.73 -7.36 -1.29
C LYS A 529 24.83 -7.58 -2.48
N ARG A 530 25.35 -7.27 -3.67
CA ARG A 530 24.74 -7.63 -4.94
C ARG A 530 25.80 -8.22 -5.85
N VAL A 531 25.56 -9.43 -6.34
CA VAL A 531 26.44 -10.12 -7.29
C VAL A 531 25.67 -10.31 -8.58
N ILE A 532 26.17 -9.77 -9.69
CA ILE A 532 25.61 -9.94 -11.02
C ILE A 532 26.57 -10.81 -11.81
N THR A 533 26.11 -11.97 -12.28
CA THR A 533 26.83 -12.84 -13.21
C THR A 533 26.18 -12.72 -14.58
N GLN A 534 26.95 -12.34 -15.60
CA GLN A 534 26.51 -12.22 -16.98
C GLN A 534 27.66 -12.62 -17.90
N GLN A 535 27.43 -13.58 -18.81
CA GLN A 535 28.47 -14.06 -19.76
C GLN A 535 29.79 -14.44 -19.06
N ASP A 536 29.71 -15.19 -17.95
CA ASP A 536 30.84 -15.58 -17.09
C ASP A 536 31.62 -14.42 -16.46
N LYS A 537 31.12 -13.18 -16.58
CA LYS A 537 31.64 -12.00 -15.90
C LYS A 537 30.81 -11.72 -14.66
N VAL A 538 31.51 -11.43 -13.58
CA VAL A 538 30.93 -11.18 -12.26
C VAL A 538 31.15 -9.72 -11.90
N PHE A 539 30.09 -9.04 -11.50
CA PHE A 539 30.11 -7.69 -10.96
C PHE A 539 29.58 -7.73 -9.54
N THR A 540 30.35 -7.21 -8.59
CA THR A 540 29.96 -7.21 -7.19
C THR A 540 29.84 -5.80 -6.68
N PHE A 541 28.77 -5.52 -5.94
CA PHE A 541 28.62 -4.41 -5.01
C PHE A 541 28.58 -5.00 -3.61
N GLU A 542 29.36 -4.45 -2.68
CA GLU A 542 29.39 -4.93 -1.29
C GLU A 542 29.66 -3.79 -0.31
N ALA A 543 28.85 -3.71 0.75
CA ALA A 543 29.08 -2.89 1.93
C ALA A 543 29.25 -3.83 3.14
N SER A 544 30.26 -3.57 3.98
CA SER A 544 30.41 -4.32 5.24
C SER A 544 29.24 -4.00 6.18
N THR A 545 28.93 -4.89 7.12
CA THR A 545 27.92 -4.63 8.15
C THR A 545 28.27 -3.42 9.05
N ALA A 546 29.56 -3.08 9.15
CA ALA A 546 30.05 -1.90 9.86
C ALA A 546 30.01 -0.61 9.01
N ASP A 547 29.74 -0.71 7.71
CA ASP A 547 29.77 0.40 6.75
C ASP A 547 28.37 0.96 6.47
N PHE A 548 27.49 0.91 7.47
CA PHE A 548 26.19 1.55 7.46
C PHE A 548 26.13 2.60 8.57
N ASP A 549 25.53 3.75 8.29
CA ASP A 549 25.30 4.75 9.34
C ASP A 549 24.11 4.38 10.25
N ALA A 550 23.88 5.21 11.27
CA ALA A 550 22.83 5.01 12.27
C ALA A 550 21.39 5.04 11.71
N VAL A 551 21.20 5.33 10.43
CA VAL A 551 19.89 5.33 9.75
C VAL A 551 19.82 4.30 8.61
N GLY A 552 20.82 3.44 8.48
CA GLY A 552 20.85 2.30 7.57
C GLY A 552 21.35 2.60 6.16
N ARG A 553 22.06 3.72 5.95
CA ARG A 553 22.62 4.09 4.63
C ARG A 553 24.06 3.60 4.51
N PRO A 554 24.48 3.05 3.36
CA PRO A 554 25.86 2.63 3.17
C PRO A 554 26.78 3.86 3.15
N THR A 555 27.76 3.88 4.03
CA THR A 555 28.81 4.91 4.11
C THR A 555 30.07 4.49 3.37
N LYS A 556 30.27 3.19 3.13
CA LYS A 556 31.38 2.67 2.33
C LYS A 556 30.94 1.46 1.52
N VAL A 557 31.32 1.46 0.25
CA VAL A 557 30.95 0.44 -0.74
C VAL A 557 32.19 0.05 -1.53
N THR A 558 32.40 -1.25 -1.70
CA THR A 558 33.36 -1.79 -2.65
C THR A 558 32.61 -2.33 -3.86
N ARG A 559 33.03 -1.90 -5.06
CA ARG A 559 32.58 -2.46 -6.34
C ARG A 559 33.72 -3.18 -7.01
N SER A 560 33.48 -4.37 -7.54
CA SER A 560 34.49 -5.12 -8.30
C SER A 560 33.90 -5.77 -9.55
N SER A 561 34.75 -6.03 -10.55
CA SER A 561 34.34 -6.76 -11.76
C SER A 561 35.43 -7.69 -12.29
N THR A 562 35.04 -8.81 -12.90
CA THR A 562 35.95 -9.76 -13.58
C THR A 562 36.03 -9.55 -15.10
N LEU A 563 35.64 -8.36 -15.58
CA LEU A 563 35.72 -8.00 -17.01
C LEU A 563 37.15 -8.16 -17.55
N THR A 564 38.12 -7.69 -16.77
CA THR A 564 39.57 -7.81 -17.05
C THR A 564 40.19 -8.97 -16.28
N ALA A 565 41.36 -9.46 -16.74
CA ALA A 565 42.08 -10.57 -16.10
C ALA A 565 42.49 -10.27 -14.65
N THR A 566 42.81 -9.01 -14.36
CA THR A 566 42.95 -8.49 -13.00
C THR A 566 41.65 -7.79 -12.61
N PRO A 567 40.94 -8.23 -11.56
CA PRO A 567 39.67 -7.63 -11.19
C PRO A 567 39.84 -6.14 -10.85
N ASN A 568 39.15 -5.28 -11.60
CA ASN A 568 39.07 -3.86 -11.24
C ASN A 568 38.20 -3.74 -9.99
N THR A 569 38.77 -3.20 -8.92
CA THR A 569 38.09 -2.98 -7.64
C THR A 569 38.19 -1.52 -7.28
N VAL A 570 37.06 -0.91 -6.92
CA VAL A 570 36.93 0.49 -6.53
C VAL A 570 36.19 0.53 -5.21
N THR A 571 36.78 1.16 -4.20
CA THR A 571 36.13 1.36 -2.91
C THR A 571 35.79 2.83 -2.75
N GLU A 572 34.53 3.14 -2.53
CA GLU A 572 34.05 4.51 -2.36
C GLU A 572 33.48 4.70 -0.96
N THR A 573 33.76 5.85 -0.37
CA THR A 573 33.14 6.31 0.88
C THR A 573 32.19 7.46 0.55
N THR A 574 30.97 7.37 1.07
CA THR A 574 29.91 8.36 0.90
C THR A 574 29.74 9.14 2.21
N ALA A 575 29.86 10.47 2.14
CA ALA A 575 29.46 11.35 3.21
C ALA A 575 28.04 11.87 2.95
N TYR A 576 27.21 11.86 3.99
CA TYR A 576 25.86 12.41 3.96
C TYR A 576 25.80 13.69 4.80
N GLN A 577 25.00 14.66 4.36
CA GLN A 577 24.67 15.87 5.11
C GLN A 577 23.17 15.89 5.43
N ASP A 578 22.81 15.55 6.66
CA ASP A 578 21.42 15.61 7.11
C ASP A 578 21.12 16.96 7.76
N LEU A 579 20.14 17.68 7.21
CA LEU A 579 19.66 18.95 7.73
C LEU A 579 18.45 18.69 8.64
N LYS A 580 18.71 18.37 9.91
CA LYS A 580 17.65 18.03 10.89
C LYS A 580 16.67 19.18 11.20
N GLY A 581 17.05 20.43 10.93
CA GLY A 581 16.18 21.60 11.10
C GLY A 581 14.98 21.58 10.15
N PRO A 582 15.20 21.71 8.82
CA PRO A 582 14.15 21.57 7.81
C PRO A 582 13.75 20.11 7.54
N TRP A 583 14.38 19.15 8.22
CA TRP A 583 14.27 17.71 7.99
C TRP A 583 14.47 17.30 6.53
N VAL A 584 15.63 17.69 5.98
CA VAL A 584 16.07 17.26 4.66
C VAL A 584 17.24 16.30 4.85
N ILE A 585 17.00 15.02 4.59
CA ILE A 585 17.98 13.94 4.80
C ILE A 585 18.37 13.28 3.48
N ASN A 586 19.37 12.39 3.51
CA ASN A 586 19.88 11.66 2.34
C ASN A 586 20.58 12.53 1.29
N LEU A 587 21.07 13.71 1.70
CA LEU A 587 21.87 14.56 0.84
C LEU A 587 23.30 14.03 0.80
N VAL A 588 23.77 13.61 -0.38
CA VAL A 588 25.14 13.14 -0.57
C VAL A 588 26.06 14.34 -0.69
N SER A 589 26.86 14.62 0.36
CA SER A 589 27.78 15.74 0.36
C SER A 589 29.10 15.41 -0.34
N SER A 590 29.57 14.17 -0.27
CA SER A 590 30.71 13.72 -1.07
C SER A 590 30.71 12.23 -1.33
N LEU A 591 31.32 11.85 -2.45
CA LEU A 591 31.71 10.49 -2.79
C LEU A 591 33.22 10.51 -3.02
N THR A 592 33.98 9.70 -2.27
CA THR A 592 35.44 9.66 -2.32
C THR A 592 35.92 8.26 -2.62
N GLU A 593 36.70 8.09 -3.69
CA GLU A 593 37.42 6.85 -3.98
C GLU A 593 38.58 6.68 -2.99
N SER A 594 38.57 5.58 -2.25
CA SER A 594 39.38 5.40 -1.04
C SER A 594 40.87 5.18 -1.34
N THR A 595 41.23 4.68 -2.52
CA THR A 595 42.63 4.40 -2.86
C THR A 595 43.37 5.63 -3.38
N THR A 596 42.71 6.44 -4.21
CA THR A 596 43.29 7.61 -4.89
C THR A 596 42.94 8.92 -4.21
N GLY A 597 41.92 8.93 -3.34
CA GLY A 597 41.35 10.16 -2.78
C GLY A 597 40.58 11.00 -3.80
N LEU A 598 40.37 10.49 -5.02
CA LEU A 598 39.57 11.16 -6.03
C LEU A 598 38.14 11.33 -5.54
N LYS A 599 37.53 12.48 -5.82
CA LYS A 599 36.13 12.76 -5.48
C LYS A 599 35.27 12.83 -6.74
N PRO A 600 34.67 11.71 -7.19
CA PRO A 600 33.78 11.73 -8.35
C PRO A 600 32.62 12.71 -8.20
N LYS A 601 32.16 12.94 -6.97
CA LYS A 601 31.06 13.86 -6.65
C LYS A 601 31.34 14.59 -5.34
N GLU A 602 31.11 15.89 -5.33
CA GLU A 602 30.97 16.70 -4.12
C GLU A 602 29.83 17.68 -4.30
N THR A 603 29.00 17.85 -3.28
CA THR A 603 27.87 18.78 -3.30
C THR A 603 27.83 19.56 -2.01
N THR A 604 27.78 20.89 -2.13
CA THR A 604 27.46 21.77 -1.01
C THR A 604 25.99 22.14 -1.07
N TYR A 605 25.33 22.11 0.08
CA TYR A 605 23.90 22.38 0.18
C TYR A 605 23.64 23.69 0.93
N THR A 606 22.59 24.40 0.51
CA THR A 606 22.02 25.50 1.27
C THR A 606 21.41 25.00 2.59
N THR A 607 21.00 25.91 3.47
CA THR A 607 20.32 25.58 4.74
C THR A 607 18.97 24.89 4.54
N LEU A 608 18.38 24.97 3.35
CA LEU A 608 17.16 24.27 2.94
C LEU A 608 17.45 23.07 2.02
N GLY A 609 18.70 22.60 1.93
CA GLY A 609 19.01 21.37 1.20
C GLY A 609 18.93 21.47 -0.32
N LEU A 610 18.92 22.68 -0.89
CA LEU A 610 19.18 22.84 -2.33
C LEU A 610 20.67 22.72 -2.61
N PRO A 611 21.09 21.99 -3.66
CA PRO A 611 22.47 22.04 -4.15
C PRO A 611 22.84 23.50 -4.48
N TYR A 612 23.93 23.99 -3.88
CA TYR A 612 24.49 25.32 -4.12
C TYR A 612 25.68 25.26 -5.08
N GLN A 613 26.57 24.28 -4.86
CA GLN A 613 27.66 23.95 -5.77
C GLN A 613 27.77 22.44 -5.90
N GLU A 614 27.99 21.96 -7.13
CA GLU A 614 28.27 20.57 -7.42
C GLU A 614 29.61 20.50 -8.15
N TYR A 615 30.48 19.61 -7.69
CA TYR A 615 31.77 19.35 -8.29
C TYR A 615 31.83 17.91 -8.78
N ALA A 616 32.44 17.71 -9.95
CA ALA A 616 32.72 16.40 -10.50
C ALA A 616 34.21 16.26 -10.72
N PHE A 617 34.85 15.31 -10.03
CA PHE A 617 36.31 15.14 -10.06
C PHE A 617 37.08 16.44 -9.70
N GLY A 618 36.54 17.21 -8.76
CA GLY A 618 37.12 18.45 -8.26
C GLY A 618 36.99 19.66 -9.19
N LYS A 619 36.12 19.60 -10.21
CA LYS A 619 35.82 20.72 -11.13
C LYS A 619 34.39 21.18 -11.01
#